data_AF-A0A9E5W4V6-F1
#
_entry.id   AF-A0A9E5W4V6-F1
#
_cell.length_a   1.000
_cell.length_b   1.000
_cell.length_c   1.000
_cell.angle_alpha   90.00
_cell.angle_beta   90.00
_cell.angle_gamma   90.00
#
_symmetry.space_group_name_H-M   'P 1'
#
loop_
_entity.id
_entity.type
_entity.pdbx_description
1 polymer ?
#
loop_
_entity_poly.entity_id
_entity_poly.type
_entity_poly.pdbx_seq_one_letter_code
_entity_poly.pdbx_strand_id
1 'polypeptide(L)'
;MDRLKYPEQLIEFGRQAKKSLCSKKEVYRLASREPGIHLSEHGGTGDGVIGALAGAELRLSGSDGRIKGKYFQGHAGKVLTAASILAQTNIEEIRDEDGLLLGPEEKVLLGEKVKSVLLNGKIVLPVEINTAATGGARWATLSREKIRKY
;
A
#
# COMPACT_ATOMS: atom_id res chain seq x y z
N MET A 1 -19.38 -1.08 0.98
CA MET A 1 -19.01 -2.23 1.83
C MET A 1 -20.25 -2.98 2.28
N ASP A 2 -21.33 -2.29 2.64
CA ASP A 2 -22.56 -2.81 3.26
C ASP A 2 -23.34 -3.93 2.54
N ARG A 3 -22.92 -4.34 1.33
CA ARG A 3 -23.53 -5.45 0.59
C ARG A 3 -22.69 -6.73 0.60
N LEU A 4 -21.43 -6.66 1.01
CA LEU A 4 -20.54 -7.82 1.13
C LEU A 4 -20.81 -8.51 2.46
N LYS A 5 -21.07 -9.81 2.44
CA LYS A 5 -21.42 -10.56 3.65
C LYS A 5 -20.18 -11.12 4.35
N TYR A 6 -19.13 -11.47 3.60
CA TYR A 6 -17.88 -12.01 4.15
C TYR A 6 -16.64 -11.40 3.47
N PRO A 7 -16.34 -10.10 3.72
CA PRO A 7 -15.21 -9.41 3.09
C PRO A 7 -13.84 -10.03 3.40
N GLU A 8 -13.68 -10.66 4.55
CA GLU A 8 -12.46 -11.40 4.93
C GLU A 8 -12.15 -12.60 4.00
N GLN A 9 -13.16 -13.33 3.52
CA GLN A 9 -12.94 -14.46 2.60
C GLN A 9 -12.46 -13.98 1.24
N LEU A 10 -12.97 -12.83 0.82
CA LEU A 10 -12.55 -12.13 -0.39
C LEU A 10 -11.10 -11.65 -0.28
N ILE A 11 -10.74 -11.00 0.83
CA ILE A 11 -9.36 -10.56 1.07
C ILE A 11 -8.38 -11.74 1.03
N GLU A 12 -8.75 -12.91 1.56
CA GLU A 12 -7.92 -14.10 1.53
C GLU A 12 -7.72 -14.64 0.11
N PHE A 13 -8.77 -14.66 -0.73
CA PHE A 13 -8.62 -15.02 -2.14
C PHE A 13 -7.68 -14.05 -2.86
N GLY A 14 -7.81 -12.74 -2.67
CA GLY A 14 -6.92 -11.75 -3.26
C GLY A 14 -5.45 -11.99 -2.89
N ARG A 15 -5.20 -12.32 -1.61
CA ARG A 15 -3.86 -12.69 -1.12
C ARG A 15 -3.34 -14.00 -1.74
N GLN A 16 -4.21 -14.99 -1.92
CA GLN A 16 -3.85 -16.27 -2.56
C GLN A 16 -3.56 -16.08 -4.06
N ALA A 17 -4.35 -15.27 -4.77
CA ALA A 17 -4.13 -14.94 -6.18
C ALA A 17 -2.79 -14.24 -6.43
N LYS A 18 -2.21 -13.58 -5.42
CA LYS A 18 -0.85 -13.00 -5.46
C LYS A 18 0.26 -14.06 -5.38
N LYS A 19 -0.03 -15.22 -4.80
CA LYS A 19 0.94 -16.29 -4.49
C LYS A 19 0.80 -17.54 -5.37
N SER A 20 -0.38 -17.80 -5.91
CA SER A 20 -0.71 -19.01 -6.66
C SER A 20 -1.61 -18.72 -7.85
N LEU A 21 -1.55 -19.58 -8.87
CA LEU A 21 -2.44 -19.50 -10.02
C LEU A 21 -3.86 -19.92 -9.61
N CYS A 22 -4.80 -18.99 -9.64
CA CYS A 22 -6.22 -19.26 -9.43
C CYS A 22 -6.91 -19.59 -10.76
N SER A 23 -7.87 -20.50 -10.73
CA SER A 23 -8.69 -20.86 -11.88
C SER A 23 -9.96 -20.00 -11.98
N LYS A 24 -10.45 -19.81 -13.20
CA LYS A 24 -11.74 -19.12 -13.46
C LYS A 24 -12.91 -19.76 -12.70
N LYS A 25 -12.90 -21.09 -12.55
CA LYS A 25 -13.95 -21.83 -11.81
C LYS A 25 -13.97 -21.47 -10.32
N GLU A 26 -12.82 -21.23 -9.70
CA GLU A 26 -12.73 -20.82 -8.30
C GLU A 26 -13.27 -19.40 -8.09
N VAL A 27 -12.94 -18.47 -8.99
CA VAL A 27 -13.46 -17.09 -9.00
C VAL A 27 -14.98 -17.08 -9.05
N TYR A 28 -15.60 -17.82 -9.99
CA TYR A 28 -17.06 -17.87 -10.11
C TYR A 28 -17.73 -18.56 -8.91
N ARG A 29 -17.07 -19.53 -8.29
CA ARG A 29 -17.57 -20.17 -7.05
C ARG A 29 -17.52 -19.20 -5.88
N LEU A 30 -16.51 -18.34 -5.80
CA LEU A 30 -16.42 -17.32 -4.77
C LEU A 30 -17.49 -16.24 -4.99
N ALA A 31 -17.62 -15.75 -6.21
CA ALA A 31 -18.62 -14.74 -6.57
C ALA A 31 -20.06 -15.21 -6.35
N SER A 32 -20.37 -16.49 -6.54
CA SER A 32 -21.73 -17.00 -6.29
C SER A 32 -22.10 -17.12 -4.81
N ARG A 33 -21.11 -17.10 -3.91
CA ARG A 33 -21.32 -17.18 -2.45
C ARG A 33 -21.44 -15.81 -1.81
N GLU A 34 -20.86 -14.79 -2.42
CA GLU A 34 -20.87 -13.42 -1.90
C GLU A 34 -21.91 -12.53 -2.60
N PRO A 35 -22.92 -12.02 -1.88
CA PRO A 35 -23.81 -11.03 -2.44
C PRO A 35 -23.04 -9.76 -2.82
N GLY A 36 -23.41 -9.15 -3.95
CA GLY A 36 -22.82 -7.91 -4.43
C GLY A 36 -21.60 -8.06 -5.35
N ILE A 37 -21.17 -9.29 -5.66
CA ILE A 37 -20.14 -9.55 -6.67
C ILE A 37 -20.79 -9.88 -8.01
N HIS A 38 -20.42 -9.12 -9.04
CA HIS A 38 -20.85 -9.34 -10.40
C HIS A 38 -19.62 -9.48 -11.30
N LEU A 39 -19.55 -10.57 -12.06
CA LEU A 39 -18.48 -10.84 -13.00
C LEU A 39 -19.02 -10.88 -14.41
N SER A 40 -18.33 -10.22 -15.33
CA SER A 40 -18.59 -10.27 -16.75
C SER A 40 -17.29 -10.54 -17.50
N GLU A 41 -17.32 -11.49 -18.42
CA GLU A 41 -16.18 -11.81 -19.27
C GLU A 41 -16.15 -10.87 -20.48
N HIS A 42 -15.01 -10.26 -20.77
CA HIS A 42 -14.84 -9.37 -21.91
C HIS A 42 -13.59 -9.73 -22.72
N GLY A 43 -13.80 -10.35 -23.89
CA GLY A 43 -12.74 -10.73 -24.83
C GLY A 43 -11.93 -11.97 -24.43
N GLY A 44 -11.27 -12.57 -25.43
CA GLY A 44 -10.35 -13.70 -25.24
C GLY A 44 -10.97 -14.92 -24.55
N THR A 45 -10.21 -15.55 -23.64
CA THR A 45 -10.63 -16.70 -22.81
C THR A 45 -11.49 -16.31 -21.60
N GLY A 46 -11.68 -15.01 -21.37
CA GLY A 46 -12.43 -14.49 -20.23
C GLY A 46 -11.67 -14.55 -18.89
N ASP A 47 -10.40 -14.94 -18.87
CA ASP A 47 -9.61 -15.10 -17.64
C ASP A 47 -9.32 -13.77 -16.92
N GLY A 48 -9.59 -12.64 -17.57
CA GLY A 48 -9.50 -11.30 -16.98
C GLY A 48 -10.32 -11.13 -15.71
N VAL A 49 -11.39 -11.92 -15.52
CA VAL A 49 -12.19 -11.92 -14.28
C VAL A 49 -11.36 -12.30 -13.05
N ILE A 50 -10.32 -13.12 -13.21
CA ILE A 50 -9.41 -13.52 -12.12
C ILE A 50 -8.64 -12.30 -11.61
N GLY A 51 -8.02 -11.55 -12.53
CA GLY A 51 -7.28 -10.34 -12.19
C GLY A 51 -8.17 -9.21 -11.69
N ALA A 52 -9.37 -9.08 -12.24
CA ALA A 52 -10.34 -8.07 -11.81
C ALA A 52 -10.81 -8.31 -10.37
N LEU A 53 -11.18 -9.54 -10.04
CA LEU A 53 -11.60 -9.90 -8.68
C LEU A 53 -10.43 -9.78 -7.70
N ALA A 54 -9.29 -10.39 -8.00
CA ALA A 54 -8.11 -10.32 -7.13
C ALA A 54 -7.68 -8.87 -6.87
N GLY A 55 -7.71 -8.00 -7.89
CA GLY A 55 -7.39 -6.59 -7.72
C GLY A 55 -8.37 -5.85 -6.80
N ALA A 56 -9.66 -6.14 -6.89
CA ALA A 56 -10.67 -5.57 -6.01
C ALA A 56 -10.45 -6.03 -4.56
N GLU A 57 -10.19 -7.32 -4.35
CA GLU A 57 -9.99 -7.92 -3.03
C GLU A 57 -8.70 -7.49 -2.35
N LEU A 58 -7.61 -7.40 -3.11
CA LEU A 58 -6.35 -6.81 -2.63
C LEU A 58 -6.56 -5.36 -2.22
N ARG A 59 -7.37 -4.60 -2.96
CA ARG A 59 -7.70 -3.23 -2.55
C ARG A 59 -8.56 -3.20 -1.28
N LEU A 60 -9.49 -4.14 -1.11
CA LEU A 60 -10.27 -4.29 0.13
C LEU A 60 -9.37 -4.63 1.32
N SER A 61 -8.24 -5.30 1.11
CA SER A 61 -7.25 -5.60 2.17
C SER A 61 -6.66 -4.34 2.81
N GLY A 62 -6.70 -3.20 2.10
CA GLY A 62 -6.15 -1.93 2.56
C GLY A 62 -4.63 -1.90 2.64
N SER A 63 -3.94 -2.95 2.18
CA SER A 63 -2.47 -3.05 2.24
C SER A 63 -1.82 -3.27 0.88
N ASP A 64 -2.61 -3.31 -0.19
CA ASP A 64 -2.12 -3.46 -1.55
C ASP A 64 -2.52 -2.25 -2.41
N GLY A 65 -1.50 -1.66 -3.04
CA GLY A 65 -1.65 -0.49 -3.90
C GLY A 65 -0.55 0.55 -3.67
N ARG A 66 -0.45 1.52 -4.58
CA ARG A 66 0.51 2.63 -4.45
C ARG A 66 -0.21 3.95 -4.65
N ILE A 67 0.12 4.93 -3.83
CA ILE A 67 -0.37 6.30 -4.02
C ILE A 67 0.41 6.94 -5.18
N LYS A 68 -0.31 7.35 -6.22
CA LYS A 68 0.26 8.06 -7.36
C LYS A 68 0.46 9.53 -6.96
N GLY A 69 1.71 9.93 -6.80
CA GLY A 69 2.09 11.29 -6.44
C GLY A 69 3.60 11.42 -6.22
N LYS A 70 4.09 12.65 -6.10
CA LYS A 70 5.45 12.96 -5.64
C LYS A 70 5.31 13.92 -4.46
N TYR A 71 5.74 13.53 -3.27
CA TYR A 71 5.84 14.47 -2.16
C TYR A 71 7.19 15.19 -2.24
N PHE A 72 7.21 16.44 -1.78
CA PHE A 72 8.44 17.22 -1.56
C PHE A 72 9.43 17.21 -2.74
N GLN A 73 8.94 17.37 -3.98
CA GLN A 73 9.80 17.41 -5.16
C GLN A 73 10.84 18.54 -5.02
N GLY A 74 12.13 18.23 -5.29
CA GLY A 74 13.23 19.19 -5.16
C GLY A 74 13.69 19.47 -3.72
N HIS A 75 13.22 18.71 -2.73
CA HIS A 75 13.58 18.85 -1.32
C HIS A 75 14.55 17.74 -0.84
N ALA A 76 15.22 17.06 -1.77
CA ALA A 76 16.18 16.01 -1.45
C ALA A 76 17.28 16.55 -0.52
N GLY A 77 17.59 15.82 0.54
CA GLY A 77 18.58 16.21 1.54
C GLY A 77 18.06 17.15 2.63
N LYS A 78 16.80 17.62 2.55
CA LYS A 78 16.18 18.39 3.64
C LYS A 78 15.76 17.46 4.78
N VAL A 79 15.83 17.98 6.00
CA VAL A 79 15.34 17.31 7.20
C VAL A 79 14.08 18.01 7.70
N LEU A 80 13.00 17.25 7.87
CA LEU A 80 11.73 17.73 8.42
C LEU A 80 11.35 16.89 9.64
N THR A 81 10.55 17.47 10.54
CA THR A 81 9.92 16.68 11.60
C THR A 81 8.76 15.85 11.05
N ALA A 82 8.44 14.73 11.70
CA ALA A 82 7.31 13.90 11.34
C ALA A 82 6.00 14.71 11.33
N ALA A 83 5.79 15.57 12.33
CA ALA A 83 4.62 16.47 12.38
C ALA A 83 4.54 17.40 11.16
N SER A 84 5.68 17.97 10.73
CA SER A 84 5.72 18.86 9.57
C SER A 84 5.37 18.13 8.28
N ILE A 85 5.79 16.88 8.13
CA ILE A 85 5.48 16.04 6.96
C ILE A 85 3.98 15.74 6.91
N LEU A 86 3.41 15.29 8.03
CA LEU A 86 1.99 14.96 8.14
C LEU A 86 1.11 16.19 7.88
N ALA A 87 1.48 17.37 8.39
CA ALA A 87 0.72 18.60 8.18
C ALA A 87 0.71 19.11 6.73
N GLN A 88 1.71 18.76 5.92
CA GLN A 88 1.87 19.25 4.54
C GLN A 88 1.37 18.26 3.48
N THR A 89 0.92 17.07 3.89
CA THR A 89 0.58 15.98 2.98
C THR A 89 -0.70 15.29 3.41
N ASN A 90 -1.20 14.36 2.60
CA ASN A 90 -2.25 13.43 2.99
C ASN A 90 -1.69 12.14 3.60
N ILE A 91 -0.42 12.14 4.03
CA ILE A 91 0.16 11.03 4.78
C ILE A 91 -0.45 11.07 6.18
N GLU A 92 -0.92 9.92 6.64
CA GLU A 92 -1.59 9.77 7.94
C GLU A 92 -0.60 9.29 9.02
N GLU A 93 0.38 8.47 8.63
CA GLU A 93 1.36 7.91 9.56
C GLU A 93 2.75 7.82 8.95
N ILE A 94 3.77 7.88 9.78
CA ILE A 94 5.17 7.61 9.40
C ILE A 94 5.65 6.43 10.24
N ARG A 95 6.11 5.38 9.59
CA ARG A 95 6.52 4.14 10.26
C ARG A 95 7.86 3.66 9.75
N ASP A 96 8.61 2.96 10.59
CA ASP A 96 9.81 2.25 10.13
C ASP A 96 9.46 0.89 9.46
N GLU A 97 10.50 0.14 9.11
CA GLU A 97 10.39 -1.20 8.52
C GLU A 97 9.81 -2.25 9.49
N ASP A 98 9.97 -2.05 10.81
CA ASP A 98 9.44 -2.92 11.85
C ASP A 98 8.01 -2.51 12.30
N GLY A 99 7.48 -1.42 11.73
CA GLY A 99 6.13 -0.90 12.00
C GLY A 99 6.04 0.07 13.18
N LEU A 100 7.18 0.48 13.76
CA LEU A 100 7.26 1.50 14.80
C LEU A 100 6.74 2.82 14.26
N LEU A 101 5.78 3.41 14.97
CA LEU A 101 5.24 4.73 14.64
C LEU A 101 6.20 5.82 15.12
N LEU A 102 6.57 6.73 14.23
CA LEU A 102 7.43 7.85 14.58
C LEU A 102 6.69 8.91 15.41
N GLY A 103 7.35 9.42 16.43
CA GLY A 103 6.89 10.55 17.22
C GLY A 103 6.93 11.87 16.43
N PRO A 104 6.11 12.87 16.79
CA PRO A 104 5.94 14.11 16.01
C PRO A 104 7.23 14.92 15.82
N GLU A 105 8.12 14.89 16.82
CA GLU A 105 9.40 15.63 16.81
C GLU A 105 10.54 14.86 16.15
N GLU A 106 10.33 13.60 15.76
CA GLU A 106 11.36 12.82 15.11
C GLU A 106 11.71 13.38 13.74
N LYS A 107 13.01 13.47 13.47
CA LYS A 107 13.54 14.08 12.26
C LYS A 107 13.73 13.03 11.18
N VAL A 108 13.21 13.34 9.99
CA VAL A 108 13.27 12.50 8.79
C VAL A 108 14.02 13.24 7.69
N LEU A 109 15.09 12.63 7.18
CA LEU A 109 15.80 13.05 5.99
C LEU A 109 15.01 12.66 4.75
N LEU A 110 14.68 13.64 3.91
CA LEU A 110 13.97 13.40 2.66
C LEU A 110 14.93 12.96 1.55
N GLY A 111 14.66 11.81 0.95
CA GLY A 111 15.34 11.35 -0.26
C GLY A 111 14.82 12.04 -1.53
N GLU A 112 15.41 11.73 -2.68
CA GLU A 112 15.00 12.30 -3.98
C GLU A 112 13.53 12.04 -4.35
N LYS A 113 13.00 10.88 -3.93
CA LYS A 113 11.63 10.45 -4.26
C LYS A 113 10.94 9.94 -3.00
N VAL A 114 10.27 10.86 -2.32
CA VAL A 114 9.41 10.54 -1.18
C VAL A 114 8.14 9.87 -1.69
N LYS A 115 7.84 8.69 -1.13
CA LYS A 115 6.76 7.80 -1.58
C LYS A 115 6.07 7.18 -0.38
N SER A 116 4.75 7.27 -0.35
CA SER A 116 3.91 6.57 0.63
C SER A 116 3.36 5.26 0.06
N VAL A 117 3.02 4.37 0.97
CA VAL A 117 2.33 3.10 0.72
C VAL A 117 0.95 3.14 1.36
N LEU A 118 0.05 2.26 0.93
CA LEU A 118 -1.20 2.02 1.64
C LEU A 118 -0.96 0.84 2.58
N LEU A 119 -1.17 1.03 3.88
CA LEU A 119 -1.01 -0.01 4.88
C LEU A 119 -2.19 0.04 5.84
N ASN A 120 -2.93 -1.07 5.95
CA ASN A 120 -4.13 -1.19 6.79
C ASN A 120 -5.15 -0.06 6.58
N GLY A 121 -5.32 0.37 5.33
CA GLY A 121 -6.25 1.42 4.93
C GLY A 121 -5.73 2.85 5.12
N LYS A 122 -4.50 3.03 5.62
CA LYS A 122 -3.88 4.33 5.85
C LYS A 122 -2.76 4.63 4.87
N ILE A 123 -2.58 5.90 4.54
CA ILE A 123 -1.43 6.36 3.75
C ILE A 123 -0.22 6.51 4.68
N VAL A 124 0.72 5.58 4.57
CA VAL A 124 1.90 5.50 5.45
C VAL A 124 3.16 5.89 4.68
N LEU A 125 4.00 6.72 5.28
CA LEU A 125 5.35 6.99 4.79
C LEU A 125 6.34 6.05 5.49
N PRO A 126 6.92 5.08 4.78
CA PRO A 126 7.92 4.20 5.36
C PRO A 126 9.29 4.89 5.42
N VAL A 127 9.98 4.71 6.54
CA VAL A 127 11.33 5.24 6.80
C VAL A 127 12.28 4.13 7.24
N GLU A 128 13.58 4.39 7.12
CA GLU A 128 14.65 3.51 7.61
C GLU A 128 15.61 4.30 8.52
N ILE A 129 16.39 3.58 9.31
CA ILE A 129 17.45 4.18 10.12
C ILE A 129 18.49 4.79 9.19
N ASN A 130 18.74 6.08 9.36
CA ASN A 130 19.77 6.80 8.64
C ASN A 130 21.15 6.48 9.23
N THR A 131 21.82 5.47 8.67
CA THR A 131 23.17 5.05 9.08
C THR A 131 24.27 5.98 8.56
N ALA A 132 23.96 6.85 7.59
CA ALA A 132 24.94 7.71 6.93
C ALA A 132 25.30 8.99 7.73
N ALA A 133 24.65 9.24 8.87
CA ALA A 133 24.78 10.43 9.70
C ALA A 133 24.61 11.79 8.96
N THR A 134 24.22 11.77 7.69
CA THR A 134 24.01 12.97 6.88
C THR A 134 22.80 13.74 7.40
N GLY A 135 23.00 15.02 7.76
CA GLY A 135 21.92 15.91 8.20
C GLY A 135 21.43 15.71 9.64
N GLY A 136 22.05 14.84 10.45
CA GLY A 136 21.72 14.67 11.88
C GLY A 136 20.32 14.12 12.18
N ALA A 137 19.61 13.62 11.16
CA ALA A 137 18.32 12.95 11.30
C ALA A 137 18.54 11.45 11.54
N ARG A 138 17.83 10.87 12.52
CA ARG A 138 17.85 9.43 12.81
C ARG A 138 17.18 8.61 11.70
N TRP A 139 16.22 9.19 10.99
CA TRP A 139 15.40 8.51 10.00
C TRP A 139 15.62 9.08 8.60
N ALA A 140 15.47 8.25 7.59
CA ALA A 140 15.45 8.65 6.19
C ALA A 140 14.28 7.98 5.45
N THR A 141 13.71 8.66 4.46
CA THR A 141 12.66 8.05 3.62
C THR A 141 13.20 6.90 2.78
N LEU A 142 12.46 5.80 2.66
CA LEU A 142 12.89 4.66 1.85
C LEU A 142 13.11 5.03 0.37
N SER A 143 14.11 4.39 -0.24
CA SER A 143 14.32 4.46 -1.68
C SER A 143 13.21 3.74 -2.46
N ARG A 144 13.04 4.08 -3.74
CA ARG A 144 12.04 3.43 -4.62
C ARG A 144 12.24 1.92 -4.71
N GLU A 145 13.47 1.45 -4.62
CA GLU A 145 13.81 0.03 -4.72
C GLU A 145 13.43 -0.73 -3.45
N LYS A 146 13.65 -0.13 -2.27
CA LYS A 146 13.23 -0.72 -1.00
C LYS A 146 11.72 -0.75 -0.83
N ILE A 147 11.02 0.29 -1.28
CA ILE A 147 9.54 0.31 -1.28
C ILE A 147 8.92 -0.81 -2.13
N ARG A 148 9.64 -1.39 -3.10
CA ARG A 148 9.11 -2.54 -3.86
C ARG A 148 9.07 -3.83 -3.03
N LYS A 149 9.85 -3.89 -1.95
CA LYS A 149 9.96 -5.04 -1.06
C LYS A 149 9.15 -4.87 0.24
N TYR A 150 8.70 -3.64 0.51
CA TYR A 150 7.78 -3.25 1.58
C TYR A 150 6.34 -3.57 1.18
#